data_AF-A0AAW8E5Y3-F1
#
_entry.id   AF-A0AAW8E5Y3-F1
#
_cell.length_a   1.000
_cell.length_b   1.000
_cell.length_c   1.000
_cell.angle_alpha   90.00
_cell.angle_beta   90.00
_cell.angle_gamma   90.00
#
_symmetry.space_group_name_H-M   'P 1'
#
loop_
_entity.id
_entity.type
_entity.pdbx_description
1 polymer ?
#
loop_
_entity_poly.entity_id
_entity_poly.type
_entity_poly.pdbx_seq_one_letter_code
_entity_poly.pdbx_strand_id
1 'polypeptide(L)' 'MSEIQPPIRTIQQVLAAAVAVSDGDLEAAMLWYRNEPLALFDYRTAESLVAEGRATDVLNLFESFQAGFVG' A
#
# COMPACT_ATOMS: atom_id res chain seq x y z
N MET A 1 -20.70 4.53 -11.25
CA MET A 1 -20.44 3.10 -10.98
C MET A 1 -18.97 3.02 -10.64
N SER A 2 -18.61 2.91 -9.36
CA SER A 2 -17.20 2.77 -8.97
C SER A 2 -16.71 1.42 -9.50
N GLU A 3 -15.80 1.44 -10.47
CA GLU A 3 -15.22 0.23 -11.04
C GLU A 3 -14.42 -0.48 -9.94
N ILE A 4 -14.95 -1.60 -9.44
CA ILE A 4 -14.24 -2.45 -8.50
C ILE A 4 -13.14 -3.13 -9.32
N GLN A 5 -11.91 -2.61 -9.28
CA GLN A 5 -10.78 -3.30 -9.89
C GLN A 5 -10.68 -4.71 -9.27
N PRO A 6 -10.44 -5.76 -10.07
CA PRO A 6 -10.38 -7.12 -9.54
C PRO A 6 -9.31 -7.20 -8.44
N PRO A 7 -9.59 -7.89 -7.32
CA PRO A 7 -8.77 -7.82 -6.11
C PRO A 7 -7.29 -8.15 -6.34
N ILE A 8 -6.99 -9.04 -7.29
CA ILE A 8 -5.61 -9.39 -7.67
C ILE A 8 -4.85 -8.21 -8.29
N ARG A 9 -5.49 -7.43 -9.17
CA ARG A 9 -4.84 -6.28 -9.82
C ARG A 9 -4.54 -5.19 -8.78
N THR A 10 -5.45 -4.98 -7.85
CA THR A 10 -5.28 -4.04 -6.75
C THR A 10 -4.10 -4.41 -5.85
N ILE A 11 -3.99 -5.69 -5.48
CA ILE A 11 -2.85 -6.20 -4.70
C ILE A 11 -1.54 -6.00 -5.47
N GLN A 12 -1.52 -6.32 -6.77
CA GLN A 12 -0.34 -6.13 -7.62
C GLN A 12 0.10 -4.67 -7.71
N GLN A 13 -0.84 -3.73 -7.81
CA GLN A 13 -0.54 -2.29 -7.85
C GLN A 13 0.10 -1.81 -6.54
N VAL A 14 -0.45 -2.21 -5.40
CA VAL A 14 0.09 -1.83 -4.08
C VAL A 14 1.48 -2.43 -3.86
N LEU A 15 1.69 -3.70 -4.22
CA LEU A 15 3.00 -4.34 -4.11
C LEU A 15 4.03 -3.71 -5.05
N ALA A 16 3.65 -3.36 -6.29
CA ALA A 16 4.55 -2.67 -7.21
C ALA A 16 4.99 -1.31 -6.67
N ALA A 17 4.08 -0.54 -6.05
CA ALA A 17 4.40 0.72 -5.39
C ALA A 17 5.33 0.51 -4.19
N ALA A 18 5.06 -0.51 -3.37
CA ALA A 18 5.90 -0.87 -2.22
C ALA A 18 7.33 -1.27 -2.64
N VAL A 19 7.48 -2.01 -3.74
CA VAL A 19 8.78 -2.38 -4.31
C VAL A 19 9.53 -1.14 -4.80
N ALA A 20 8.83 -0.20 -5.45
CA ALA A 20 9.44 1.02 -5.96
C ALA A 20 10.02 1.91 -4.83
N VAL A 21 9.38 1.94 -3.65
CA VAL A 21 9.89 2.68 -2.48
C VAL A 21 10.92 1.91 -1.67
N SER A 22 11.03 0.59 -1.86
CA SER A 22 11.98 -0.29 -1.16
C SER A 22 13.26 -0.53 -1.97
N ASP A 23 13.64 0.41 -2.85
CA ASP A 23 14.78 0.28 -3.78
C ASP A 23 14.80 -1.03 -4.60
N GLY A 24 13.61 -1.58 -4.91
CA GLY A 24 13.45 -2.83 -5.64
C GLY A 24 13.45 -4.10 -4.80
N ASP A 25 13.54 -4.00 -3.46
CA ASP A 25 13.50 -5.16 -2.56
C ASP A 25 12.08 -5.71 -2.41
N LEU A 26 11.82 -6.85 -3.07
CA LEU A 26 10.53 -7.54 -3.03
C LEU A 26 10.23 -8.15 -1.66
N GLU A 27 11.24 -8.66 -0.95
CA GLU A 27 11.04 -9.28 0.36
C GLU A 27 10.65 -8.22 1.38
N ALA A 28 11.36 -7.10 1.40
CA ALA A 28 11.03 -5.95 2.23
C ALA A 28 9.62 -5.41 1.92
N ALA A 29 9.26 -5.27 0.64
CA ALA A 29 7.93 -4.80 0.23
C ALA A 29 6.80 -5.76 0.68
N MET A 30 7.03 -7.07 0.61
CA MET A 30 6.06 -8.06 1.09
C MET A 30 5.93 -8.07 2.61
N LEU A 31 7.05 -7.97 3.33
CA LEU A 31 7.05 -7.89 4.79
C LEU A 31 6.31 -6.64 5.27
N TRP A 32 6.57 -5.49 4.64
CA TRP A 32 5.84 -4.25 4.90
C TRP A 32 4.34 -4.42 4.62
N TYR A 33 3.98 -4.94 3.44
CA TYR A 33 2.59 -5.07 3.02
C TYR A 33 1.73 -5.88 4.01
N ARG A 34 2.31 -6.97 4.54
CA ARG A 34 1.61 -7.90 5.44
C ARG A 34 1.71 -7.52 6.90
N ASN A 35 2.83 -6.95 7.33
CA ASN A 35 3.18 -6.90 8.76
C ASN A 35 3.33 -5.48 9.30
N GLU A 36 3.56 -4.46 8.46
CA GLU A 36 3.79 -3.11 8.97
C GLU A 36 2.47 -2.43 9.35
N PRO A 37 2.27 -2.09 10.64
CA PRO A 37 1.08 -1.39 11.07
C PRO A 37 1.19 0.10 10.71
N LEU A 38 0.25 0.59 9.91
CA LEU A 38 0.27 1.97 9.45
C LEU A 38 -0.48 2.87 10.45
N ALA A 39 0.26 3.73 11.15
CA ALA A 39 -0.29 4.59 12.22
C ALA A 39 -1.45 5.48 11.74
N LEU A 40 -1.38 6.00 10.50
CA LEU A 40 -2.44 6.81 9.88
C LEU A 40 -3.74 6.04 9.63
N PHE A 41 -3.71 4.71 9.71
CA PHE A 41 -4.82 3.82 9.39
C PHE A 41 -5.22 2.94 10.58
N ASP A 42 -5.18 3.50 11.79
CA ASP A 42 -5.50 2.79 13.03
C ASP A 42 -4.62 1.55 13.27
N TYR A 43 -3.34 1.64 12.87
CA TYR A 43 -2.37 0.54 12.94
C TYR A 43 -2.74 -0.70 12.12
N ARG A 44 -3.60 -0.54 11.10
CA ARG A 44 -3.88 -1.61 10.13
C ARG A 44 -2.74 -1.75 9.13
N THR A 45 -2.59 -2.97 8.62
CA THR A 45 -1.62 -3.30 7.57
C THR A 45 -2.17 -2.94 6.19
N ALA A 46 -1.28 -2.76 5.21
CA ALA A 46 -1.68 -2.52 3.84
C ALA A 46 -2.53 -3.68 3.28
N GLU A 47 -2.24 -4.93 3.64
CA GLU A 47 -3.05 -6.10 3.30
C GLU A 47 -4.50 -5.97 3.79
N SER A 48 -4.69 -5.57 5.06
CA SER A 48 -6.02 -5.39 5.64
C SER A 48 -6.79 -4.28 4.94
N LEU A 49 -6.14 -3.16 4.63
CA LEU A 49 -6.76 -2.04 3.92
C LEU A 49 -7.16 -2.43 2.50
N VAL A 50 -6.33 -3.20 1.78
CA VAL A 50 -6.67 -3.70 0.44
C VAL A 50 -7.85 -4.67 0.50
N ALA A 51 -7.90 -5.55 1.51
CA ALA A 51 -9.03 -6.47 1.71
C ALA A 51 -10.35 -5.73 1.98
N GLU A 52 -10.30 -4.55 2.61
CA GLU A 52 -11.45 -3.66 2.83
C GLU A 52 -11.81 -2.79 1.61
N GLY A 53 -11.10 -2.93 0.49
CA GLY A 53 -11.32 -2.12 -0.71
C GLY A 53 -10.71 -0.71 -0.64
N ARG A 54 -9.82 -0.46 0.32
CA ARG A 54 -9.18 0.84 0.58
C ARG A 54 -7.77 0.95 -0.02
N ALA A 55 -7.52 0.26 -1.13
CA ALA A 55 -6.19 0.26 -1.76
C ALA A 55 -5.75 1.63 -2.26
N THR A 56 -6.69 2.48 -2.69
CA THR A 56 -6.41 3.86 -3.09
C THR A 56 -5.81 4.66 -1.94
N ASP A 57 -6.26 4.44 -0.69
CA ASP A 57 -5.69 5.11 0.48
C ASP A 57 -4.21 4.74 0.67
N VAL A 58 -3.86 3.47 0.44
CA VAL A 58 -2.47 2.98 0.53
C VAL A 58 -1.60 3.54 -0.59
N LEU A 59 -2.14 3.65 -1.82
CA LEU A 59 -1.41 4.26 -2.94
C LEU A 59 -1.14 5.75 -2.70
N ASN A 60 -2.12 6.48 -2.16
CA ASN A 60 -1.97 7.89 -1.82
C ASN A 60 -0.92 8.10 -0.70
N LEU A 61 -0.77 7.15 0.22
CA LEU A 61 0.32 7.19 1.21
C LEU A 61 1.69 7.19 0.52
N PHE A 62 1.91 6.36 -0.50
CA PHE A 62 3.17 6.34 -1.24
C PHE A 62 3.41 7.63 -2.04
N GLU A 63 2.36 8.24 -2.60
CA GLU A 63 2.47 9.57 -3.23
C GLU A 63 2.89 10.64 -2.22
N SER A 64 2.40 10.57 -0.99
CA SER A 64 2.80 11.50 0.07
C SER A 64 4.29 11.41 0.37
N PHE A 65 4.89 10.21 0.42
CA PHE A 65 6.32 10.05 0.65
C PHE A 65 7.17 10.70 -0.45
N GLN A 66 6.75 10.59 -1.72
CA GLN A 66 7.44 11.24 -2.84
C GLN A 66 7.28 12.77 -2.84
N ALA A 67 6.14 13.27 -2.36
CA ALA A 67 5.88 14.69 -2.19
C ALA A 67 6.65 15.31 -1.00
N GLY A 68 7.49 14.53 -0.32
CA GLY A 68 8.27 14.98 0.84
C GLY A 68 7.47 15.01 2.12
N PHE A 69 6.58 14.04 2.34
CA PHE A 69 5.83 13.91 3.59
C PHE A 69 6.77 13.92 4.79
N VAL A 70 6.74 15.05 5.49
CA VAL A 70 7.29 15.24 6.84
C VAL A 70 6.13 14.89 7.77
N GLY A 71 6.07 13.63 8.19
CA GLY A 71 5.16 13.19 9.25
C GLY A 71 5.45 13.88 10.56
#